data_AF-A0A382L7C9-F1
#
_entry.id   AF-A0A382L7C9-F1
#
_cell.length_a   1.000
_cell.length_b   1.000
_cell.length_c   1.000
_cell.angle_alpha   90.00
_cell.angle_beta   90.00
_cell.angle_gamma   90.00
#
_symmetry.space_group_name_H-M   'P 1'
#
loop_
_entity.id
_entity.type
_entity.pdbx_description
1 polymer ?
#
loop_
_entity_poly.entity_id
_entity_poly.type
_entity_poly.pdbx_seq_one_letter_code
_entity_poly.pdbx_strand_id
1 'polypeptide(L)'
;MRSDFLDSKNQKYYARPNRILGLTEHHYGEELEGEEWKRLHQNTLECLKVFWDSELYGQLKETPPENVLEIEDLTHFLIGDLKVWVSLDYCRSHEELVHIYDWKTGRSEKEATAEQLACYALYAKETWGVEVEKVQLVEFNLAKNKVIDYPIKEVDLIEVQSEILDSALSMQS
;
A
#
# COMPACT_ATOMS: atom_id res chain seq x y z
N MET A 1 9.69 -14.71 -11.06
CA MET A 1 10.86 -14.35 -10.22
C MET A 1 12.20 -14.80 -10.79
N ARG A 2 12.51 -16.10 -10.96
CA ARG A 2 13.84 -16.51 -11.49
C ARG A 2 14.10 -16.02 -12.91
N SER A 3 13.12 -16.16 -13.82
CA SER A 3 13.19 -15.65 -15.19
C SER A 3 13.43 -14.14 -15.20
N ASP A 4 12.69 -13.40 -14.38
CA ASP A 4 12.72 -11.94 -14.34
C ASP A 4 14.07 -11.44 -13.80
N PHE A 5 14.61 -12.13 -12.77
CA PHE A 5 15.94 -11.86 -12.26
C PHE A 5 17.02 -12.10 -13.33
N LEU A 6 16.93 -13.20 -14.08
CA LEU A 6 17.87 -13.50 -15.18
C LEU A 6 17.72 -12.52 -16.34
N ASP A 7 16.50 -12.15 -16.71
CA ASP A 7 16.23 -11.21 -17.79
C ASP A 7 16.71 -9.81 -17.44
N SER A 8 16.52 -9.40 -16.17
CA SER A 8 17.10 -8.18 -15.62
C SER A 8 18.63 -8.21 -15.61
N LYS A 9 19.24 -9.30 -15.13
CA LYS A 9 20.71 -9.46 -15.09
C LYS A 9 21.33 -9.38 -16.48
N ASN A 10 20.63 -9.91 -17.49
CA ASN A 10 21.04 -9.83 -18.90
C ASN A 10 20.60 -8.53 -19.59
N GLN A 11 20.08 -7.56 -18.83
CA GLN A 11 19.66 -6.23 -19.28
C GLN A 11 18.68 -6.26 -20.46
N LYS A 12 17.85 -7.31 -20.56
CA LYS A 12 16.91 -7.47 -21.68
C LYS A 12 15.84 -6.38 -21.72
N TYR A 13 15.61 -5.70 -20.59
CA TYR A 13 14.66 -4.59 -20.48
C TYR A 13 15.02 -3.38 -21.35
N TYR A 14 16.27 -3.18 -21.78
CA TYR A 14 16.57 -2.12 -22.76
C TYR A 14 15.80 -2.29 -24.08
N ALA A 15 15.49 -3.53 -24.48
CA ALA A 15 14.73 -3.80 -25.70
C ALA A 15 13.21 -3.67 -25.51
N ARG A 16 12.70 -3.91 -24.27
CA ARG A 16 11.27 -3.89 -23.93
C ARG A 16 11.05 -3.40 -22.48
N PRO A 17 11.30 -2.12 -22.20
CA PRO A 17 11.36 -1.61 -20.82
C PRO A 17 10.00 -1.64 -20.10
N ASN A 18 8.90 -1.68 -20.86
CA ASN A 18 7.54 -1.79 -20.33
C ASN A 18 7.06 -3.24 -20.15
N ARG A 19 7.87 -4.25 -20.48
CA ARG A 19 7.47 -5.67 -20.43
C ARG A 19 8.44 -6.57 -19.68
N ILE A 20 9.69 -6.14 -19.55
CA ILE A 20 10.73 -6.90 -18.87
C ILE A 20 11.17 -6.09 -17.66
N LEU A 21 11.14 -6.74 -16.50
CA LEU A 21 11.61 -6.15 -15.25
C LEU A 21 13.10 -5.78 -15.38
N GLY A 22 13.43 -4.53 -15.06
CA GLY A 22 14.80 -4.08 -14.87
C GLY A 22 15.02 -3.69 -13.41
N LEU A 23 15.70 -4.55 -12.64
CA LEU A 23 16.15 -4.21 -11.30
C LEU A 23 17.16 -3.07 -11.38
N THR A 24 16.99 -2.09 -10.48
CA THR A 24 17.82 -0.88 -10.38
C THR A 24 19.29 -1.24 -10.19
N GLU A 25 19.56 -2.25 -9.36
CA GLU A 25 20.89 -2.76 -9.06
C GLU A 25 21.58 -3.27 -10.33
N HIS A 26 20.89 -4.06 -11.16
CA HIS A 26 21.44 -4.51 -12.45
C HIS A 26 21.61 -3.38 -13.47
N HIS A 27 20.82 -2.31 -13.36
CA HIS A 27 20.93 -1.13 -14.22
C HIS A 27 22.15 -0.27 -13.88
N TYR A 28 22.40 -0.06 -12.59
CA TYR A 28 23.54 0.72 -12.11
C TYR A 28 24.80 -0.10 -11.85
N GLY A 29 24.75 -1.41 -12.06
CA GLY A 29 25.90 -2.31 -11.92
C GLY A 29 26.25 -2.65 -10.48
N GLU A 30 25.29 -2.55 -9.56
CA GLU A 30 25.44 -2.97 -8.18
C GLU A 30 25.48 -4.51 -8.09
N GLU A 31 26.31 -5.04 -7.18
CA GLU A 31 26.43 -6.48 -6.99
C GLU A 31 25.22 -7.03 -6.23
N LEU A 32 24.49 -7.94 -6.87
CA LEU A 32 23.47 -8.75 -6.24
C LEU A 32 23.91 -10.22 -6.19
N GLU A 33 23.78 -10.83 -5.02
CA GLU A 33 24.00 -12.25 -4.87
C GLU A 33 23.02 -13.03 -5.76
N GLY A 34 23.52 -14.04 -6.49
CA GLY A 34 22.71 -14.84 -7.40
C GLY A 34 21.58 -15.64 -6.73
N GLU A 35 21.57 -15.68 -5.40
CA GLU A 35 20.60 -16.36 -4.56
C GLU A 35 19.53 -15.42 -3.97
N GLU A 36 19.69 -14.10 -4.16
CA GLU A 36 18.79 -13.09 -3.59
C GLU A 36 17.34 -13.26 -4.07
N TRP A 37 17.15 -13.66 -5.34
CA TRP A 37 15.82 -13.98 -5.86
C TRP A 37 15.15 -15.16 -5.12
N LYS A 38 15.92 -16.12 -4.60
CA LYS A 38 15.38 -17.24 -3.82
C LYS A 38 14.93 -16.76 -2.46
N ARG A 39 15.70 -15.88 -1.82
CA ARG A 39 15.34 -15.24 -0.55
C ARG A 39 14.04 -14.45 -0.68
N LEU A 40 13.94 -13.62 -1.72
CA LEU A 40 12.71 -12.85 -2.00
C LEU A 40 11.52 -13.78 -2.29
N HIS A 41 11.71 -14.80 -3.12
CA HIS A 41 10.67 -15.78 -3.42
C HIS A 41 10.17 -16.49 -2.15
N GLN A 42 11.09 -16.94 -1.30
CA GLN A 42 10.76 -17.60 -0.04
C GLN A 42 10.00 -16.65 0.91
N ASN A 43 10.45 -15.40 1.05
CA ASN A 43 9.75 -14.38 1.84
C ASN A 43 8.32 -14.14 1.33
N THR A 44 8.10 -14.10 0.01
CA THR A 44 6.77 -13.95 -0.57
C THR A 44 5.87 -15.13 -0.22
N LEU A 45 6.37 -16.37 -0.33
CA LEU A 45 5.61 -17.56 0.05
C LEU A 45 5.24 -17.55 1.55
N GLU A 46 6.16 -17.11 2.40
CA GLU A 46 5.92 -16.95 3.83
C GLU A 46 4.85 -15.90 4.11
N CYS A 47 4.91 -14.73 3.46
CA CYS A 47 3.91 -13.68 3.60
C CYS A 47 2.51 -14.16 3.17
N LEU A 48 2.42 -14.89 2.04
CA LEU A 48 1.16 -15.45 1.55
C LEU A 48 0.58 -16.46 2.55
N LYS A 49 1.44 -17.32 3.12
CA LYS A 49 1.03 -18.27 4.14
C LYS A 49 0.53 -17.56 5.40
N VAL A 50 1.28 -16.56 5.88
CA VAL A 50 0.87 -15.74 7.03
C VAL A 50 -0.49 -15.10 6.79
N PHE A 51 -0.70 -14.51 5.61
CA PHE A 51 -2.00 -13.92 5.26
C PHE A 51 -3.12 -14.95 5.33
N TRP A 52 -2.97 -16.08 4.65
CA TRP A 52 -4.03 -17.09 4.52
C TRP A 52 -4.36 -17.81 5.84
N ASP A 53 -3.35 -18.02 6.69
CA ASP A 53 -3.49 -18.67 7.99
C ASP A 53 -3.89 -17.66 9.10
N SER A 54 -3.99 -16.36 8.78
CA SER A 54 -4.29 -15.32 9.78
C SER A 54 -5.75 -15.30 10.23
N GLU A 55 -5.96 -14.93 11.48
CA GLU A 55 -7.31 -14.63 11.99
C GLU A 55 -7.97 -13.49 11.21
N LEU A 56 -7.19 -12.47 10.84
CA LEU A 56 -7.68 -11.34 10.07
C LEU A 56 -8.28 -11.79 8.74
N TYR A 57 -7.58 -12.63 7.96
CA TYR A 57 -8.14 -13.15 6.71
C TYR A 57 -9.43 -13.96 6.96
N GLY A 58 -9.48 -14.75 8.03
CA GLY A 58 -10.70 -15.43 8.47
C GLY A 58 -11.86 -14.46 8.68
N GLN A 59 -11.63 -13.31 9.33
CA GLN A 59 -12.63 -12.26 9.53
C GLN A 59 -13.00 -11.54 8.22
N LEU A 60 -12.04 -11.29 7.33
CA LEU A 60 -12.29 -10.62 6.05
C LEU A 60 -13.13 -11.50 5.13
N LYS A 61 -12.89 -12.81 5.13
CA LYS A 61 -13.63 -13.78 4.31
C LYS A 61 -15.13 -13.82 4.62
N GLU A 62 -15.51 -13.55 5.87
CA GLU A 62 -16.90 -13.50 6.30
C GLU A 62 -17.57 -12.14 6.04
N THR A 63 -16.88 -11.19 5.39
CA THR A 63 -17.45 -9.87 5.04
C THR A 63 -18.57 -10.06 4.00
N PRO A 64 -19.79 -9.59 4.27
CA PRO A 64 -20.86 -9.58 3.27
C PRO A 64 -20.44 -8.77 2.03
N PRO A 65 -20.73 -9.23 0.80
CA PRO A 65 -20.32 -8.52 -0.41
C PRO A 65 -20.77 -7.05 -0.47
N GLU A 66 -21.94 -6.73 0.08
CA GLU A 66 -22.48 -5.38 0.19
C GLU A 66 -21.68 -4.45 1.12
N ASN A 67 -20.86 -5.02 1.99
CA ASN A 67 -19.99 -4.29 2.90
C ASN A 67 -18.56 -4.17 2.36
N VAL A 68 -18.22 -4.83 1.25
CA VAL A 68 -16.94 -4.64 0.57
C VAL A 68 -17.02 -3.35 -0.24
N LEU A 69 -16.17 -2.38 0.11
CA LEU A 69 -16.17 -1.06 -0.52
C LEU A 69 -15.21 -1.01 -1.70
N GLU A 70 -14.02 -1.61 -1.56
CA GLU A 70 -12.98 -1.55 -2.57
C GLU A 70 -11.96 -2.69 -2.39
N ILE A 71 -11.39 -3.16 -3.50
CA ILE A 71 -10.28 -4.12 -3.53
C ILE A 71 -9.30 -3.66 -4.61
N GLU A 72 -8.13 -3.19 -4.20
CA GLU A 72 -6.98 -2.83 -5.04
C GLU A 72 -7.36 -2.14 -6.38
N ASP A 73 -8.04 -1.00 -6.30
CA ASP A 73 -8.37 -0.18 -7.47
C ASP A 73 -7.54 1.11 -7.48
N LEU A 74 -6.87 1.40 -8.60
CA LEU A 74 -6.11 2.64 -8.73
C LEU A 74 -7.07 3.77 -9.11
N THR A 75 -7.33 4.63 -8.13
CA THR A 75 -8.34 5.68 -8.22
C THR A 75 -7.74 7.03 -7.80
N HIS A 76 -8.59 8.06 -7.73
CA HIS A 76 -8.18 9.39 -7.34
C HIS A 76 -9.29 10.16 -6.63
N PHE A 77 -8.87 11.15 -5.86
CA PHE A 77 -9.73 12.18 -5.27
C PHE A 77 -9.08 13.55 -5.44
N LEU A 78 -9.78 14.60 -5.02
CA LEU A 78 -9.31 15.98 -5.10
C LEU A 78 -9.06 16.55 -3.72
N ILE A 79 -7.92 17.24 -3.55
CA ILE A 79 -7.65 18.17 -2.45
C ILE A 79 -7.64 19.57 -3.06
N GLY A 80 -8.74 20.31 -2.95
CA GLY A 80 -8.95 21.51 -3.75
C GLY A 80 -8.96 21.16 -5.25
N ASP A 81 -8.02 21.71 -6.01
CA ASP A 81 -7.83 21.37 -7.44
C ASP A 81 -6.73 20.31 -7.68
N LEU A 82 -6.04 19.87 -6.62
CA LEU A 82 -4.98 18.87 -6.74
C LEU A 82 -5.56 17.47 -6.86
N LYS A 83 -5.28 16.80 -7.98
CA LYS A 83 -5.59 15.39 -8.18
C LYS A 83 -4.59 14.50 -7.45
N VAL A 84 -5.07 13.77 -6.45
CA VAL A 84 -4.28 12.81 -5.67
C VAL A 84 -4.69 11.39 -6.07
N TRP A 85 -3.71 10.60 -6.50
CA TRP A 85 -3.91 9.19 -6.82
C TRP A 85 -3.76 8.34 -5.57
N VAL A 86 -4.59 7.32 -5.44
CA VAL A 86 -4.59 6.41 -4.30
C VAL A 86 -4.95 5.00 -4.77
N SER A 87 -4.38 4.00 -4.11
CA SER A 87 -4.70 2.59 -4.28
C SER A 87 -4.68 1.96 -2.89
N LEU A 88 -5.80 1.35 -2.50
CA LEU A 88 -5.98 0.71 -1.20
C LEU A 88 -6.07 -0.80 -1.40
N ASP A 89 -5.45 -1.59 -0.53
CA ASP A 89 -5.43 -3.04 -0.76
C ASP A 89 -6.81 -3.69 -0.57
N TYR A 90 -7.52 -3.33 0.51
CA TYR A 90 -8.87 -3.81 0.78
C TYR A 90 -9.64 -2.86 1.70
N CYS A 91 -10.90 -2.57 1.39
CA CYS A 91 -11.75 -1.69 2.19
C CYS A 91 -13.10 -2.34 2.46
N ARG A 92 -13.59 -2.22 3.69
CA ARG A 92 -14.95 -2.63 4.06
C ARG A 92 -15.61 -1.68 5.04
N SER A 93 -16.93 -1.60 4.97
CA SER A 93 -17.73 -1.13 6.08
C SER A 93 -17.89 -2.26 7.11
N HIS A 94 -17.77 -1.93 8.39
CA HIS A 94 -18.07 -2.84 9.48
C HIS A 94 -18.60 -2.03 10.66
N GLU A 95 -19.82 -2.33 11.08
CA GLU A 95 -20.57 -1.53 12.05
C GLU A 95 -20.71 -0.07 11.59
N GLU A 96 -20.26 0.89 12.39
CA GLU A 96 -20.29 2.32 12.07
C GLU A 96 -18.96 2.85 11.49
N LEU A 97 -17.99 1.96 11.24
CA LEU A 97 -16.65 2.31 10.79
C LEU A 97 -16.38 1.83 9.37
N VAL A 98 -15.52 2.57 8.68
CA VAL A 98 -14.86 2.12 7.46
C VAL A 98 -13.46 1.66 7.83
N HIS A 99 -13.16 0.39 7.54
CA HIS A 99 -11.84 -0.17 7.72
C HIS A 99 -11.12 -0.19 6.39
N ILE A 100 -9.95 0.44 6.36
CA ILE A 100 -9.02 0.42 5.24
C ILE A 100 -7.87 -0.48 5.66
N TYR A 101 -7.57 -1.51 4.87
CA TYR A 101 -6.49 -2.44 5.14
C TYR A 101 -5.35 -2.22 4.17
N ASP A 102 -4.12 -2.25 4.69
CA ASP A 102 -2.88 -2.14 3.93
C ASP A 102 -1.92 -3.27 4.34
N TRP A 103 -1.39 -4.00 3.36
CA TRP A 103 -0.52 -5.15 3.54
C TRP A 103 0.95 -4.73 3.40
N LYS A 104 1.75 -4.95 4.46
CA LYS A 104 3.20 -4.73 4.41
C LYS A 104 3.97 -6.04 4.36
N THR A 105 4.85 -6.17 3.38
CA THR A 105 5.76 -7.33 3.22
C THR A 105 7.19 -7.03 3.68
N GLY A 106 7.48 -5.79 4.05
CA GLY A 106 8.79 -5.33 4.50
C GLY A 106 9.09 -5.72 5.95
N ARG A 107 10.38 -5.93 6.25
CA ARG A 107 10.85 -6.22 7.62
C ARG A 107 11.10 -4.96 8.46
N SER A 108 11.17 -3.78 7.84
CA SER A 108 11.34 -2.49 8.51
C SER A 108 10.07 -2.06 9.24
N GLU A 109 10.22 -1.51 10.45
CA GLU A 109 9.14 -0.87 11.21
C GLU A 109 9.08 0.60 10.84
N LYS A 110 8.59 0.88 9.62
CA LYS A 110 8.16 2.24 9.31
C LYS A 110 6.68 2.28 9.64
N GLU A 111 6.32 3.08 10.63
CA GLU A 111 4.92 3.34 10.94
C GLU A 111 4.27 4.09 9.77
N ALA A 112 2.95 3.93 9.63
CA ALA A 112 2.17 4.73 8.69
C ALA A 112 2.44 6.22 8.96
N THR A 113 2.72 6.97 7.90
CA THR A 113 3.00 8.40 8.02
C THR A 113 1.69 9.18 8.16
N ALA A 114 1.76 10.40 8.71
CA ALA A 114 0.59 11.27 8.83
C ALA A 114 -0.04 11.56 7.46
N GLU A 115 0.77 11.68 6.41
CA GLU A 115 0.35 11.88 5.02
C GLU A 115 -0.42 10.67 4.47
N GLN A 116 0.07 9.45 4.71
CA GLN A 116 -0.65 8.24 4.29
C GLN A 116 -2.01 8.16 4.98
N LEU A 117 -2.04 8.35 6.31
CA LEU A 117 -3.26 8.32 7.11
C LEU A 117 -4.26 9.38 6.63
N ALA A 118 -3.80 10.61 6.40
CA ALA A 118 -4.64 11.70 5.92
C ALA A 118 -5.19 11.42 4.52
N CYS A 119 -4.37 10.91 3.60
CA CYS A 119 -4.81 10.59 2.25
C CYS A 119 -5.94 9.56 2.26
N TYR A 120 -5.81 8.52 3.09
CA TYR A 120 -6.84 7.47 3.19
C TYR A 120 -8.13 7.99 3.83
N ALA A 121 -8.03 8.80 4.89
CA ALA A 121 -9.19 9.41 5.53
C ALA A 121 -9.93 10.38 4.59
N LEU A 122 -9.20 11.23 3.88
CA LEU A 122 -9.78 12.18 2.92
C LEU A 122 -10.39 11.47 1.72
N TYR A 123 -9.72 10.43 1.22
CA TYR A 123 -10.27 9.59 0.17
C TYR A 123 -11.59 8.94 0.60
N ALA A 124 -11.64 8.35 1.79
CA ALA A 124 -12.85 7.70 2.31
C ALA A 124 -14.00 8.70 2.47
N LYS A 125 -13.71 9.91 2.96
CA LYS A 125 -14.69 10.98 3.07
C LYS A 125 -15.25 11.40 1.71
N GLU A 126 -14.39 11.64 0.73
CA GLU A 126 -14.82 12.09 -0.60
C GLU A 126 -15.59 10.97 -1.34
N THR A 127 -15.14 9.73 -1.21
CA THR A 127 -15.65 8.60 -2.01
C THR A 127 -16.88 7.95 -1.39
N TRP A 128 -16.91 7.80 -0.07
CA TRP A 128 -17.98 7.09 0.65
C TRP A 128 -18.79 7.98 1.58
N GLY A 129 -18.47 9.28 1.69
CA GLY A 129 -19.20 10.22 2.54
C GLY A 129 -19.07 9.94 4.04
N VAL A 130 -18.04 9.20 4.45
CA VAL A 130 -17.80 8.85 5.86
C VAL A 130 -17.05 9.97 6.57
N GLU A 131 -17.43 10.27 7.81
CA GLU A 131 -16.65 11.18 8.65
C GLU A 131 -15.25 10.61 8.90
N VAL A 132 -14.24 11.45 8.89
CA VAL A 132 -12.83 11.02 8.97
C VAL A 132 -12.53 10.30 10.28
N GLU A 133 -13.23 10.63 11.36
CA GLU A 133 -13.12 9.98 12.67
C GLU A 133 -13.71 8.57 12.69
N LYS A 134 -14.51 8.21 11.68
CA LYS A 134 -15.09 6.88 11.47
C LYS A 134 -14.24 6.01 10.53
N VAL A 135 -13.06 6.48 10.14
CA VAL A 135 -12.09 5.72 9.35
C VAL A 135 -11.08 5.06 10.29
N GLN A 136 -10.90 3.75 10.13
CA GLN A 136 -9.89 2.95 10.83
C GLN A 136 -8.91 2.40 9.79
N LEU A 137 -7.65 2.84 9.84
CA LEU A 137 -6.59 2.21 9.07
C LEU A 137 -6.05 1.00 9.85
N VAL A 138 -5.89 -0.11 9.15
CA VAL A 138 -5.33 -1.35 9.69
C VAL A 138 -4.16 -1.76 8.79
N GLU A 139 -2.95 -1.69 9.34
CA GLU A 139 -1.79 -2.30 8.70
C GLU A 139 -1.70 -3.77 9.10
N PHE A 140 -1.50 -4.67 8.14
CA PHE A 140 -1.07 -6.03 8.42
C PHE A 140 0.32 -6.28 7.85
N ASN A 141 1.32 -6.31 8.74
CA ASN A 141 2.67 -6.69 8.39
C ASN A 141 2.80 -8.21 8.29
N LEU A 142 2.76 -8.71 7.06
CA LEU A 142 2.82 -10.13 6.72
C LEU A 142 4.16 -10.78 7.05
N ALA A 143 5.26 -10.01 6.97
CA ALA A 143 6.59 -10.52 7.30
C ALA A 143 6.76 -10.77 8.82
N LYS A 144 5.95 -10.12 9.64
CA LYS A 144 6.00 -10.22 11.12
C LYS A 144 4.76 -10.87 11.72
N ASN A 145 3.74 -11.16 10.92
CA ASN A 145 2.41 -11.56 11.38
C ASN A 145 1.87 -10.60 12.46
N LYS A 146 1.92 -9.29 12.18
CA LYS A 146 1.54 -8.24 13.13
C LYS A 146 0.48 -7.32 12.51
N VAL A 147 -0.65 -7.21 13.18
CA VAL A 147 -1.70 -6.24 12.86
C VAL A 147 -1.48 -4.98 13.72
N ILE A 148 -1.61 -3.80 13.11
CA ILE A 148 -1.47 -2.50 13.77
C ILE A 148 -2.65 -1.62 13.36
N ASP A 149 -3.38 -1.14 14.35
CA ASP A 149 -4.48 -0.21 14.16
C ASP A 149 -3.98 1.23 14.29
N TYR A 150 -4.26 2.06 13.30
CA TYR A 150 -3.93 3.48 13.30
C TYR A 150 -5.22 4.32 13.38
N PRO A 151 -5.53 4.91 14.55
CA PRO A 151 -6.71 5.76 14.69
C PRO A 151 -6.45 7.12 14.04
N ILE A 152 -7.32 7.54 13.11
CA ILE A 152 -7.19 8.82 12.38
C ILE A 152 -7.35 10.05 13.27
N LYS A 153 -8.03 9.92 14.42
CA LYS A 153 -8.31 11.02 15.36
C LYS A 153 -7.06 11.79 15.85
N GLU A 154 -5.87 11.23 15.66
CA GLU A 154 -4.60 11.80 16.12
C GLU A 154 -3.87 12.57 15.00
N VAL A 155 -4.42 12.63 13.79
CA VAL A 155 -3.84 13.30 12.63
C VAL A 155 -4.48 14.68 12.43
N ASP A 156 -3.66 15.74 12.36
CA ASP A 156 -4.11 17.05 11.93
C ASP A 156 -4.29 17.07 10.40
N LEU A 157 -5.50 16.77 9.94
CA LEU A 157 -5.81 16.70 8.51
C LEU A 157 -5.68 18.04 7.78
N ILE A 158 -5.74 19.17 8.48
CA ILE A 158 -5.61 20.50 7.87
C ILE A 158 -4.13 20.76 7.59
N GLU A 159 -3.28 20.51 8.59
CA GLU A 159 -1.83 20.65 8.46
C GLU A 159 -1.30 19.76 7.34
N VAL A 160 -1.67 18.47 7.36
CA VAL A 160 -1.21 17.50 6.35
C VAL A 160 -1.70 17.84 4.94
N GLN A 161 -2.93 18.34 4.78
CA GLN A 161 -3.40 18.83 3.47
C GLN A 161 -2.56 20.00 2.96
N SER A 162 -2.20 20.94 3.84
CA SER A 162 -1.33 22.06 3.48
C SER A 162 0.04 21.57 3.02
N GLU A 163 0.65 20.62 3.75
CA GLU A 163 1.94 20.04 3.39
C GLU A 163 1.91 19.32 2.03
N ILE A 164 0.85 18.56 1.75
CA ILE A 164 0.66 17.89 0.45
C ILE A 164 0.57 18.92 -0.69
N LEU A 165 -0.20 20.00 -0.49
CA LEU A 165 -0.34 21.07 -1.49
C LEU A 165 0.98 21.82 -1.71
N ASP A 166 1.68 22.18 -0.65
CA ASP A 166 2.97 22.88 -0.72
C ASP A 166 4.05 22.02 -1.41
N SER A 167 4.09 20.73 -1.08
CA SER A 167 4.98 19.76 -1.74
C SER A 167 4.68 19.68 -3.24
N ALA A 168 3.41 19.55 -3.63
CA ALA A 168 3.00 19.49 -5.03
C ALA A 168 3.36 20.77 -5.80
N LEU A 169 3.22 21.94 -5.19
CA LEU A 169 3.62 23.22 -5.79
C LEU A 169 5.13 23.30 -6.00
N SER A 170 5.93 22.82 -5.04
CA SER A 170 7.40 22.83 -5.13
C SER A 170 7.96 21.94 -6.25
N MET A 171 7.25 20.88 -6.62
CA MET A 171 7.67 19.97 -7.70
C MET A 171 7.38 20.53 -9.11
N GLN A 172 6.60 21.61 -9.21
CA GLN A 172 6.28 22.27 -10.48
C GLN A 172 7.29 23.36 -10.87
N SER A 173 8.17 23.76 -9.95
CA SER A 173 9.25 24.74 -10.16
C SER A 173 10.56 24.08 -10.57
#